data_AF-A0A3N6LUD8-F1
#
_entry.id   AF-A0A3N6LUD8-F1
#
_cell.length_a   1.000
_cell.length_b   1.000
_cell.length_c   1.000
_cell.angle_alpha   90.00
_cell.angle_beta   90.00
_cell.angle_gamma   90.00
#
_symmetry.space_group_name_H-M   'P 1'
#
loop_
_entity.id
_entity.type
_entity.pdbx_description
1 polymer ?
#
loop_
_entity_poly.entity_id
_entity_poly.type
_entity_poly.pdbx_seq_one_letter_code
_entity_poly.pdbx_strand_id
1 'polypeptide(L)'
;MWEERVQKCSRRPRSLMTTAKKRVLAILTDRDIELPDDGVTLEKIRHRGTHFRIDEGEFLSFRIERHPTMYLSDSRIRGRHRSPARFHVMTDYRLDLDDETWRVTECEATFDFDPHLVIEAELDALGRKHAIEEQIEQVKTADDQADAFDEAFDSWIDHWEDKFAAVHGRKVPDDQRREIVQLLIDELRSRTNLT
;
A
#
# COMPACT_ATOMS: atom_id res chain seq x y z
N MET A 1 18.38 56.37 -8.28
CA MET A 1 17.14 56.66 -7.53
C MET A 1 16.14 55.61 -8.00
N TRP A 2 16.08 54.43 -7.34
CA TRP A 2 15.25 54.15 -6.16
C TRP A 2 13.80 54.57 -6.48
N GLU A 3 12.82 53.68 -6.65
CA GLU A 3 12.32 52.77 -5.62
C GLU A 3 11.82 51.41 -6.14
N GLU A 4 12.08 50.39 -5.32
CA GLU A 4 11.44 49.08 -5.30
C GLU A 4 9.94 49.19 -4.99
N ARG A 5 9.15 48.24 -5.51
CA ARG A 5 8.19 47.52 -4.65
C ARG A 5 7.90 46.12 -5.21
N VAL A 6 8.61 45.17 -4.61
CA VAL A 6 8.30 43.75 -4.59
C VAL A 6 6.91 43.56 -3.97
N GLN A 7 5.97 42.99 -4.73
CA GLN A 7 4.72 42.47 -4.15
C GLN A 7 4.63 40.95 -4.40
N LYS A 8 5.32 40.25 -3.50
CA LYS A 8 5.00 38.96 -2.87
C LYS A 8 4.17 37.94 -3.67
N CYS A 9 4.82 36.80 -3.89
CA CYS A 9 4.20 35.48 -3.99
C CYS A 9 2.99 35.34 -3.04
N SER A 10 1.79 35.28 -3.62
CA SER A 10 0.57 34.92 -2.90
C SER A 10 0.19 33.49 -3.26
N ARG A 11 0.54 32.58 -2.36
CA ARG A 11 -0.20 31.38 -1.92
C ARG A 11 -1.00 30.63 -2.98
N ARG A 12 -0.56 29.39 -3.22
CA ARG A 12 -1.33 28.31 -3.89
C ARG A 12 -2.82 28.37 -3.49
N PRO A 13 -3.76 28.22 -4.44
CA PRO A 13 -5.18 28.25 -4.12
C PRO A 13 -5.54 27.13 -3.14
N ARG A 14 -6.30 27.48 -2.09
CA ARG A 14 -7.05 26.52 -1.28
C ARG A 14 -7.82 25.60 -2.22
N SER A 15 -7.63 24.29 -2.08
CA SER A 15 -8.44 23.27 -2.74
C SER A 15 -9.93 23.64 -2.64
N LEU A 16 -10.56 23.87 -3.79
CA LEU A 16 -12.00 24.10 -3.89
C LEU A 16 -12.70 22.78 -3.54
N MET A 17 -13.17 22.63 -2.30
CA MET A 17 -14.06 21.53 -1.93
C MET A 17 -15.37 21.68 -2.73
N THR A 18 -15.74 20.63 -3.47
CA THR A 18 -16.98 20.59 -4.26
C THR A 18 -18.20 20.75 -3.35
N THR A 19 -19.30 21.30 -3.88
CA THR A 19 -20.56 21.49 -3.14
C THR A 19 -21.07 20.17 -2.55
N ALA A 20 -21.00 19.07 -3.31
CA ALA A 20 -21.41 17.74 -2.84
C ALA A 20 -20.60 17.27 -1.63
N LYS A 21 -19.26 17.43 -1.65
CA LYS A 21 -18.39 17.06 -0.52
C LYS A 21 -18.75 17.81 0.77
N LYS A 22 -18.99 19.12 0.67
CA LYS A 22 -19.38 19.94 1.82
C LYS A 22 -20.71 19.49 2.41
N ARG A 23 -21.70 19.21 1.55
CA ARG A 23 -23.02 18.75 1.97
C ARG A 23 -22.98 17.38 2.65
N VAL A 24 -22.25 16.42 2.08
CA VAL A 24 -22.08 15.10 2.70
C VAL A 24 -21.44 15.23 4.08
N LEU A 25 -20.34 15.98 4.20
CA LEU A 25 -19.68 16.17 5.49
C LEU A 25 -20.57 16.90 6.50
N ALA A 26 -21.37 17.88 6.07
CA ALA A 26 -22.34 18.56 6.92
C ALA A 26 -23.40 17.59 7.43
N ILE A 27 -24.03 16.80 6.56
CA ILE A 27 -25.06 15.83 6.97
C ILE A 27 -24.52 14.82 7.98
N LEU A 28 -23.33 14.26 7.71
CA LEU A 28 -22.70 13.29 8.63
C LEU A 28 -22.37 13.92 9.99
N THR A 29 -22.08 15.22 10.04
CA THR A 29 -21.75 15.93 11.30
C THR A 29 -23.00 16.40 12.03
N ASP A 30 -23.96 16.99 11.31
CA ASP A 30 -25.14 17.65 11.87
C ASP A 30 -26.17 16.63 12.38
N ARG A 31 -26.26 15.46 11.75
CA ARG A 31 -27.13 14.35 12.17
C ARG A 31 -26.45 13.36 13.13
N ASP A 32 -25.16 13.57 13.45
CA ASP A 32 -24.37 12.68 14.32
C ASP A 32 -24.43 11.20 13.89
N ILE A 33 -24.28 10.95 12.59
CA ILE A 33 -24.43 9.60 12.02
C ILE A 33 -23.21 8.75 12.35
N GLU A 34 -23.43 7.58 12.97
CA GLU A 34 -22.39 6.61 13.22
C GLU A 34 -21.78 6.10 11.90
N LEU A 35 -20.46 6.13 11.82
CA LEU A 35 -19.72 5.63 10.66
C LEU A 35 -19.51 4.11 10.77
N PRO A 36 -19.31 3.40 9.63
CA PRO A 36 -19.00 1.98 9.65
C PRO A 36 -17.79 1.64 10.53
N ASP A 37 -17.87 0.51 11.25
CA ASP A 37 -16.78 -0.02 12.07
C ASP A 37 -15.70 -0.70 11.23
N ASP A 38 -15.11 0.07 10.32
CA ASP A 38 -14.02 -0.38 9.45
C ASP A 38 -12.83 0.61 9.48
N GLY A 39 -12.85 1.51 10.47
CA GLY A 39 -11.86 2.53 10.71
C GLY A 39 -11.97 3.74 9.78
N VAL A 40 -13.04 3.89 8.98
CA VAL A 40 -13.33 5.16 8.30
C VAL A 40 -13.68 6.24 9.34
N THR A 41 -13.21 7.46 9.12
CA THR A 41 -13.47 8.60 10.02
C THR A 41 -13.85 9.83 9.19
N LEU A 42 -14.53 10.81 9.81
CA LEU A 42 -14.83 12.09 9.16
C LEU A 42 -13.58 12.78 8.61
N GLU A 43 -12.45 12.65 9.30
CA GLU A 43 -11.15 13.14 8.82
C GLU A 43 -10.71 12.41 7.55
N LYS A 44 -10.77 11.07 7.52
CA LYS A 44 -10.46 10.28 6.32
C LYS A 44 -11.38 10.63 5.15
N ILE A 45 -12.68 10.79 5.39
CA ILE A 45 -13.65 11.23 4.36
C ILE A 45 -13.28 12.62 3.85
N ARG A 46 -12.96 13.56 4.75
CA ARG A 46 -12.58 14.92 4.38
C ARG A 46 -11.29 14.97 3.56
N HIS A 47 -10.28 14.18 3.89
CA HIS A 47 -8.96 14.26 3.23
C HIS A 47 -8.81 13.34 2.03
N ARG A 48 -9.46 12.17 2.06
CA ARG A 48 -9.26 11.09 1.08
C ARG A 48 -10.50 10.74 0.28
N GLY A 49 -11.67 11.21 0.72
CA GLY A 49 -12.93 10.96 0.02
C GLY A 49 -12.96 11.57 -1.38
N THR A 50 -13.54 10.83 -2.31
CA THR A 50 -13.79 11.20 -3.71
C THR A 50 -15.21 10.80 -4.12
N HIS A 51 -15.64 11.18 -5.33
CA HIS A 51 -16.94 10.76 -5.91
C HIS A 51 -18.15 10.99 -5.00
N PHE A 52 -18.20 12.15 -4.33
CA PHE A 52 -19.32 12.51 -3.47
C PHE A 52 -20.62 12.67 -4.27
N ARG A 53 -21.66 11.98 -3.83
CA ARG A 53 -23.02 12.10 -4.35
C ARG A 53 -24.00 12.31 -3.21
N ILE A 54 -25.07 13.02 -3.51
CA ILE A 54 -26.21 13.18 -2.63
C ILE A 54 -27.45 13.16 -3.51
N ASP A 55 -28.43 12.38 -3.09
CA ASP A 55 -29.80 12.50 -3.54
C ASP A 55 -30.64 12.90 -2.33
N GLU A 56 -31.31 14.04 -2.44
CA GLU A 56 -31.92 14.71 -1.30
C GLU A 56 -33.10 13.89 -0.78
N GLY A 57 -32.91 13.22 0.35
CA GLY A 57 -33.93 12.40 0.99
C GLY A 57 -33.86 10.91 0.65
N GLU A 58 -32.94 10.47 -0.22
CA GLU A 58 -32.75 9.04 -0.48
C GLU A 58 -31.41 8.54 0.06
N PHE A 59 -30.29 9.12 -0.41
CA PHE A 59 -28.98 8.61 -0.01
C PHE A 59 -27.87 9.65 -0.12
N LEU A 60 -26.78 9.40 0.59
CA LEU A 60 -25.48 10.00 0.28
C LEU A 60 -24.47 8.91 -0.02
N SER A 61 -23.46 9.24 -0.85
CA SER A 61 -22.35 8.32 -1.06
C SER A 61 -21.03 9.03 -1.29
N PHE A 62 -19.95 8.32 -1.03
CA PHE A 62 -18.58 8.73 -1.33
C PHE A 62 -17.70 7.49 -1.51
N ARG A 63 -16.52 7.69 -2.09
CA ARG A 63 -15.50 6.65 -2.25
C ARG A 63 -14.24 7.00 -1.49
N ILE A 64 -13.61 5.99 -0.91
CA ILE A 64 -12.29 6.11 -0.28
C ILE A 64 -11.43 4.95 -0.74
N GLU A 65 -10.19 5.25 -1.10
CA GLU A 65 -9.15 4.23 -1.25
C GLU A 65 -8.63 3.80 0.14
N ARG A 66 -8.67 2.50 0.39
CA ARG A 66 -8.22 1.85 1.62
C ARG A 66 -6.98 1.00 1.36
N HIS A 67 -6.21 0.78 2.43
CA HIS A 67 -5.05 -0.11 2.41
C HIS A 67 -5.22 -1.19 3.49
N PRO A 68 -6.11 -2.18 3.29
CA PRO A 68 -6.46 -3.16 4.33
C PRO A 68 -5.34 -4.15 4.63
N THR A 69 -4.39 -4.33 3.71
CA THR A 69 -3.27 -5.25 3.87
C THR A 69 -1.98 -4.49 3.58
N MET A 70 -1.16 -4.31 4.62
CA MET A 70 0.19 -3.77 4.50
C MET A 70 1.17 -4.95 4.51
N TYR A 71 1.53 -5.40 3.32
CA TYR A 71 2.45 -6.51 3.13
C TYR A 71 3.83 -6.07 3.60
N LEU A 72 4.47 -6.87 4.47
CA LEU A 72 5.77 -6.58 5.10
C LEU A 72 5.80 -5.37 6.05
N SER A 73 4.64 -4.97 6.59
CA SER A 73 4.55 -3.88 7.57
C SER A 73 5.34 -4.10 8.87
N ASP A 74 5.50 -5.35 9.30
CA ASP A 74 6.29 -5.72 10.49
C ASP A 74 7.81 -5.75 10.22
N SER A 75 8.21 -5.66 8.94
CA SER A 75 9.61 -5.53 8.58
C SER A 75 10.08 -4.21 9.15
N ARG A 76 11.00 -4.27 10.12
CA ARG A 76 11.61 -3.10 10.79
C ARG A 76 12.54 -2.35 9.82
N ILE A 77 12.01 -1.93 8.69
CA ILE A 77 12.64 -1.09 7.69
C ILE A 77 12.88 0.25 8.36
N ARG A 78 14.14 0.67 8.39
CA ARG A 78 14.65 1.73 9.27
C ARG A 78 13.86 3.04 9.12
N GLY A 79 12.92 3.28 10.04
CA GLY A 79 12.23 4.58 10.19
C GLY A 79 11.38 5.01 8.97
N ARG A 80 11.05 4.12 8.04
CA ARG A 80 10.22 4.44 6.86
C ARG A 80 8.76 4.07 7.14
N HIS A 81 7.87 5.07 7.13
CA HIS A 81 6.42 4.86 7.23
C HIS A 81 5.78 4.33 5.92
N ARG A 82 6.56 3.71 5.03
CA ARG A 82 6.08 3.23 3.73
C ARG A 82 6.08 1.70 3.73
N SER A 83 4.91 1.12 3.48
CA SER A 83 4.74 -0.32 3.32
C SER A 83 5.46 -0.80 2.06
N PRO A 84 6.26 -1.88 2.10
CA PRO A 84 6.93 -2.43 0.92
C PRO A 84 5.98 -2.86 -0.18
N ALA A 85 4.86 -3.48 0.21
CA ALA A 85 3.80 -3.84 -0.70
C ALA A 85 2.44 -3.66 -0.02
N ARG A 86 1.38 -3.39 -0.78
CA ARG A 86 0.04 -3.20 -0.22
C ARG A 86 -1.05 -3.30 -1.27
N PHE A 87 -2.25 -3.61 -0.79
CA PHE A 87 -3.46 -3.45 -1.58
C PHE A 87 -3.96 -2.01 -1.54
N HIS A 88 -4.49 -1.57 -2.68
CA HIS A 88 -5.24 -0.34 -2.86
C HIS A 88 -6.67 -0.74 -3.21
N VAL A 89 -7.58 -0.60 -2.25
CA VAL A 89 -8.99 -0.97 -2.42
C VAL A 89 -9.83 0.28 -2.53
N MET A 90 -10.46 0.48 -3.69
CA MET A 90 -11.48 1.49 -3.81
C MET A 90 -12.77 0.98 -3.17
N THR A 91 -13.21 1.62 -2.09
CA THR A 91 -14.45 1.28 -1.37
C THR A 91 -15.48 2.38 -1.54
N ASP A 92 -16.68 2.01 -1.96
CA ASP A 92 -17.87 2.87 -2.04
C ASP A 92 -18.68 2.73 -0.75
N TYR A 93 -18.97 3.87 -0.15
CA TYR A 93 -19.79 3.99 1.05
C TYR A 93 -21.07 4.70 0.65
N ARG A 94 -22.20 4.01 0.81
CA ARG A 94 -23.51 4.57 0.59
C ARG A 94 -24.31 4.48 1.87
N LEU A 95 -24.80 5.63 2.34
CA LEU A 95 -25.72 5.72 3.45
C LEU A 95 -27.12 5.93 2.90
N ASP A 96 -28.04 5.06 3.30
CA ASP A 96 -29.47 5.31 3.15
C ASP A 96 -29.91 6.32 4.21
N LEU A 97 -30.60 7.39 3.80
CA LEU A 97 -30.96 8.48 4.72
C LEU A 97 -32.26 8.24 5.47
N ASP A 98 -33.05 7.24 5.07
CA ASP A 98 -34.33 6.92 5.70
C ASP A 98 -34.15 6.05 6.95
N ASP A 99 -33.23 5.09 6.89
CA ASP A 99 -32.96 4.13 7.98
C ASP A 99 -31.53 4.21 8.54
N GLU A 100 -30.71 5.15 8.04
CA GLU A 100 -29.32 5.38 8.43
C GLU A 100 -28.40 4.15 8.26
N THR A 101 -28.78 3.23 7.37
CA THR A 101 -27.99 2.03 7.08
C THR A 101 -26.89 2.29 6.08
N TRP A 102 -25.67 1.85 6.40
CA TRP A 102 -24.55 1.83 5.48
C TRP A 102 -24.53 0.58 4.60
N ARG A 103 -24.34 0.79 3.30
CA ARG A 103 -23.88 -0.20 2.34
C ARG A 103 -22.45 0.12 1.95
N VAL A 104 -21.53 -0.78 2.30
CA VAL A 104 -20.09 -0.66 2.01
C VAL A 104 -19.71 -1.68 0.95
N THR A 105 -19.22 -1.22 -0.19
CA THR A 105 -18.92 -2.07 -1.35
C THR A 105 -17.48 -1.89 -1.80
N GLU A 106 -16.68 -2.96 -1.84
CA GLU A 106 -15.40 -2.94 -2.55
C GLU A 106 -15.66 -2.92 -4.06
N CYS A 107 -15.17 -1.88 -4.74
CA CYS A 107 -15.38 -1.68 -6.17
C CYS A 107 -14.23 -2.22 -7.01
N GLU A 108 -13.00 -1.96 -6.57
CA GLU A 108 -11.77 -2.31 -7.26
C GLU A 108 -10.68 -2.58 -6.24
N ALA A 109 -9.81 -3.53 -6.54
CA ALA A 109 -8.63 -3.84 -5.74
C ALA A 109 -7.42 -3.99 -6.65
N THR A 110 -6.43 -3.13 -6.45
CA THR A 110 -5.12 -3.23 -7.09
C THR A 110 -4.05 -3.52 -6.06
N PHE A 111 -2.92 -4.05 -6.51
CA PHE A 111 -1.77 -4.36 -5.68
C PHE A 111 -0.54 -3.65 -6.22
N ASP A 112 0.23 -3.04 -5.34
CA ASP A 112 1.44 -2.30 -5.68
C ASP A 112 2.55 -2.66 -4.69
N PHE A 113 3.78 -2.66 -5.18
CA PHE A 113 4.97 -2.87 -4.37
C PHE A 113 6.13 -1.97 -4.81
N ASP A 114 6.99 -1.63 -3.86
CA ASP A 114 8.21 -0.88 -4.07
C ASP A 114 9.39 -1.87 -4.07
N PRO A 115 10.02 -2.14 -5.24
CA PRO A 115 11.07 -3.15 -5.36
C PRO A 115 12.20 -2.99 -4.34
N HIS A 116 12.63 -1.75 -4.09
CA HIS A 116 13.71 -1.47 -3.17
C HIS A 116 13.32 -1.78 -1.72
N LEU A 117 12.08 -1.46 -1.32
CA LEU A 117 11.60 -1.78 0.02
C LEU A 117 11.36 -3.28 0.21
N VAL A 118 10.98 -4.00 -0.84
CA VAL A 118 10.84 -5.47 -0.79
C VAL A 118 12.20 -6.14 -0.58
N ILE A 119 13.23 -5.72 -1.32
CA ILE A 119 14.62 -6.20 -1.13
C ILE A 119 15.10 -5.89 0.30
N GLU A 120 14.91 -4.66 0.77
CA GLU A 120 15.32 -4.26 2.12
C GLU A 120 14.62 -5.09 3.20
N ALA A 121 13.34 -5.41 3.00
CA ALA A 121 12.53 -6.19 3.93
C ALA A 121 12.91 -7.67 3.98
N GLU A 122 13.16 -8.29 2.84
CA GLU A 122 13.41 -9.74 2.76
C GLU A 122 14.87 -10.10 2.92
N LEU A 123 15.78 -9.34 2.29
CA LEU A 123 17.20 -9.70 2.21
C LEU A 123 18.03 -8.98 3.27
N ASP A 124 17.71 -7.72 3.57
CA ASP A 124 18.55 -6.88 4.44
C ASP A 124 18.02 -6.75 5.87
N ALA A 125 16.86 -7.33 6.17
CA ALA A 125 16.30 -7.34 7.52
C ALA A 125 17.23 -8.09 8.49
N LEU A 126 17.52 -7.44 9.63
CA LEU A 126 18.53 -7.88 10.61
C LEU A 126 18.41 -9.34 11.07
N GLY A 127 17.21 -9.93 11.05
CA GLY A 127 16.99 -11.32 11.47
C GLY A 127 17.44 -12.38 10.47
N ARG A 128 17.58 -12.04 9.18
CA ARG A 128 17.90 -12.98 8.08
C ARG A 128 19.18 -12.62 7.34
N LYS A 129 19.56 -11.34 7.40
CA LYS A 129 20.70 -10.78 6.68
C LYS A 129 21.98 -11.62 6.81
N HIS A 130 22.36 -12.02 8.02
CA HIS A 130 23.59 -12.78 8.22
C HIS A 130 23.58 -14.15 7.54
N ALA A 131 22.46 -14.87 7.61
CA ALA A 131 22.31 -16.17 6.97
C ALA A 131 22.37 -16.05 5.44
N ILE A 132 21.72 -15.02 4.88
CA ILE A 132 21.74 -14.74 3.44
C ILE A 132 23.16 -14.35 2.99
N GLU A 133 23.87 -13.51 3.74
CA GLU A 133 25.26 -13.14 3.45
C GLU A 133 26.20 -14.35 3.50
N GLU A 134 26.02 -15.27 4.44
CA GLU A 134 26.80 -16.51 4.52
C GLU A 134 26.54 -17.41 3.30
N GLN A 135 25.28 -17.61 2.91
CA GLN A 135 24.92 -18.37 1.72
C GLN A 135 25.45 -17.74 0.42
N ILE A 136 25.40 -16.40 0.30
CA ILE A 136 26.00 -15.69 -0.84
C ILE A 136 27.50 -16.00 -0.96
N GLU A 137 28.23 -16.03 0.16
CA GLU A 137 29.67 -16.30 0.14
C GLU A 137 29.99 -17.77 -0.17
N GLN A 138 29.15 -18.70 0.30
CA GLN A 138 29.23 -20.11 -0.08
C GLN A 138 29.08 -20.29 -1.60
N VAL A 139 28.07 -19.65 -2.20
CA VAL A 139 27.86 -19.71 -3.66
C VAL A 139 29.03 -19.11 -4.42
N LYS A 140 29.56 -17.96 -3.99
CA LYS A 140 30.71 -17.31 -4.67
C LYS A 140 31.97 -18.17 -4.70
N THR A 141 32.17 -18.98 -3.68
CA THR A 141 33.38 -19.80 -3.51
C THR A 141 33.23 -21.22 -4.04
N ALA A 142 32.03 -21.60 -4.50
CA ALA A 142 31.75 -22.91 -5.07
C ALA A 142 32.38 -23.10 -6.46
N ASP A 143 32.75 -24.34 -6.76
CA ASP A 143 33.27 -24.73 -8.07
C ASP A 143 32.18 -24.65 -9.17
N ASP A 144 30.94 -25.03 -8.83
CA ASP A 144 29.75 -24.79 -9.63
C ASP A 144 28.82 -23.82 -8.90
N GLN A 145 28.89 -22.55 -9.30
CA GLN A 145 28.12 -21.49 -8.66
C GLN A 145 26.62 -21.60 -8.96
N ALA A 146 26.22 -22.19 -10.08
CA ALA A 146 24.81 -22.31 -10.44
C ALA A 146 24.13 -23.39 -9.59
N ASP A 147 24.74 -24.57 -9.50
CA ASP A 147 24.23 -25.67 -8.66
C ASP A 147 24.23 -25.26 -7.18
N ALA A 148 25.29 -24.61 -6.70
CA ALA A 148 25.35 -24.09 -5.34
C ALA A 148 24.29 -23.01 -5.05
N PHE A 149 23.92 -22.21 -6.05
CA PHE A 149 22.86 -21.20 -5.88
C PHE A 149 21.51 -21.85 -5.62
N ASP A 150 21.15 -22.84 -6.45
CA ASP A 150 19.87 -23.56 -6.33
C ASP A 150 19.83 -24.27 -4.95
N GLU A 151 20.88 -24.98 -4.56
CA GLU A 151 20.96 -25.63 -3.24
C GLU A 151 20.84 -24.64 -2.07
N ALA A 152 21.48 -23.47 -2.16
CA ALA A 152 21.49 -22.49 -1.07
C ALA A 152 20.14 -21.74 -0.94
N PHE A 153 19.47 -21.45 -2.05
CA PHE A 153 18.34 -20.52 -2.09
C PHE A 153 16.98 -21.13 -2.40
N ASP A 154 16.88 -22.40 -2.84
CA ASP A 154 15.59 -23.04 -3.15
C ASP A 154 14.58 -22.94 -2.00
N SER A 155 15.01 -23.20 -0.77
CA SER A 155 14.12 -23.09 0.40
C SER A 155 13.62 -21.67 0.68
N TRP A 156 14.40 -20.64 0.30
CA TRP A 156 13.97 -19.24 0.40
C TRP A 156 12.97 -18.88 -0.69
N ILE A 157 13.17 -19.39 -1.90
CA ILE A 157 12.28 -19.19 -3.04
C ILE A 157 10.92 -19.83 -2.75
N ASP A 158 10.89 -21.07 -2.29
CA ASP A 158 9.67 -21.76 -1.87
C ASP A 158 8.95 -20.99 -0.75
N HIS A 159 9.71 -20.52 0.25
CA HIS A 159 9.16 -19.70 1.31
C HIS A 159 8.50 -18.42 0.77
N TRP A 160 9.11 -17.74 -0.20
CA TRP A 160 8.53 -16.55 -0.80
C TRP A 160 7.28 -16.87 -1.62
N GLU A 161 7.31 -17.88 -2.48
CA GLU A 161 6.13 -18.30 -3.26
C GLU A 161 4.92 -18.57 -2.34
N ASP A 162 5.11 -19.32 -1.25
CA ASP A 162 4.07 -19.60 -0.26
C ASP A 162 3.62 -18.34 0.47
N LYS A 163 4.58 -17.54 0.95
CA LYS A 163 4.31 -16.32 1.71
C LYS A 163 3.53 -15.31 0.86
N PHE A 164 3.86 -15.14 -0.42
CA PHE A 164 3.18 -14.20 -1.31
C PHE A 164 1.88 -14.79 -1.91
N ALA A 165 1.63 -16.10 -1.81
CA ALA A 165 0.40 -16.71 -2.31
C ALA A 165 -0.87 -16.22 -1.58
N ALA A 166 -0.82 -16.05 -0.26
CA ALA A 166 -1.91 -15.47 0.52
C ALA A 166 -1.41 -14.79 1.80
N VAL A 167 -1.65 -13.49 1.94
CA VAL A 167 -1.27 -12.73 3.14
C VAL A 167 -2.48 -12.11 3.79
N HIS A 168 -2.66 -12.43 5.08
CA HIS A 168 -3.81 -12.02 5.88
C HIS A 168 -5.15 -12.33 5.18
N GLY A 169 -5.23 -13.49 4.53
CA GLY A 169 -6.44 -13.96 3.84
C GLY A 169 -6.68 -13.36 2.46
N ARG A 170 -5.79 -12.49 1.94
CA ARG A 170 -5.91 -11.93 0.59
C ARG A 170 -4.83 -12.47 -0.34
N LYS A 171 -5.26 -12.99 -1.49
CA LYS A 171 -4.38 -13.50 -2.55
C LYS A 171 -3.76 -12.35 -3.33
N VAL A 172 -2.42 -12.31 -3.42
CA VAL A 172 -1.69 -11.41 -4.32
C VAL A 172 -1.92 -11.88 -5.77
N PRO A 173 -2.17 -10.98 -6.73
CA PRO A 173 -2.28 -11.36 -8.14
C PRO A 173 -1.07 -12.19 -8.59
N ASP A 174 -1.32 -13.29 -9.31
CA ASP A 174 -0.26 -14.28 -9.61
C ASP A 174 0.92 -13.68 -10.39
N ASP A 175 0.67 -12.71 -11.29
CA ASP A 175 1.73 -12.04 -12.04
C ASP A 175 2.60 -11.15 -11.12
N GLN A 176 1.97 -10.45 -10.18
CA GLN A 176 2.68 -9.60 -9.22
C GLN A 176 3.43 -10.42 -8.18
N ARG A 177 2.89 -11.58 -7.79
CA ARG A 177 3.62 -12.55 -6.96
C ARG A 177 4.89 -13.01 -7.66
N ARG A 178 4.76 -13.47 -8.91
CA ARG A 178 5.91 -13.92 -9.72
C ARG A 178 6.94 -12.81 -9.90
N GLU A 179 6.50 -11.57 -10.12
CA GLU A 179 7.40 -10.42 -10.25
C GLU A 179 8.20 -10.15 -8.97
N ILE A 180 7.56 -10.22 -7.80
CA ILE A 180 8.25 -10.04 -6.52
C ILE A 180 9.27 -11.16 -6.26
N VAL A 181 8.88 -12.42 -6.50
CA VAL A 181 9.78 -13.57 -6.29
C VAL A 181 10.98 -13.46 -7.24
N GLN A 182 10.74 -13.15 -8.51
CA GLN A 182 11.81 -12.99 -9.50
C GLN A 182 12.74 -11.84 -9.14
N LEU A 183 12.22 -10.71 -8.66
CA LEU A 183 13.03 -9.58 -8.18
C LEU A 183 14.03 -10.03 -7.10
N LEU A 184 13.59 -10.84 -6.13
CA LEU A 184 14.44 -11.32 -5.05
C LEU A 184 15.50 -12.31 -5.55
N ILE A 185 15.13 -13.19 -6.48
CA ILE A 185 16.07 -14.12 -7.13
C ILE A 185 17.13 -13.35 -7.92
N ASP A 186 16.72 -12.38 -8.74
CA ASP A 186 17.62 -11.57 -9.56
C ASP A 186 18.59 -10.76 -8.69
N GLU A 187 18.09 -10.21 -7.57
CA GLU A 187 18.93 -9.51 -6.59
C GLU A 187 19.94 -10.46 -5.93
N LEU A 188 19.54 -11.66 -5.53
CA LEU A 188 20.45 -12.67 -4.99
C LEU A 188 21.52 -13.09 -6.01
N ARG A 189 21.11 -13.34 -7.25
CA ARG A 189 22.00 -13.66 -8.38
C ARG A 189 23.01 -12.55 -8.65
N SER A 190 22.55 -11.30 -8.62
CA SER A 190 23.44 -10.14 -8.72
C SER A 190 24.46 -10.11 -7.59
N ARG A 191 24.02 -10.38 -6.34
CA ARG A 191 24.91 -10.43 -5.16
C ARG A 191 25.91 -11.59 -5.21
N THR A 192 25.62 -12.68 -5.91
CA THR A 192 26.52 -13.83 -6.12
C THR A 192 27.38 -13.74 -7.38
N ASN A 193 27.22 -12.69 -8.20
CA ASN A 193 27.85 -12.49 -9.53
C ASN A 193 27.35 -13.46 -10.63
N LEU A 194 26.19 -14.06 -10.46
CA LEU A 194 25.50 -14.87 -11.45
C LEU A 194 24.56 -14.00 -12.30
N THR A 195 25.09 -13.06 -13.09
CA THR A 195 24.28 -12.26 -14.02
C THR A 195 23.99 -12.98 -15.33
#